data_AF-A0A0Q4GK92-F1
#
_entry.id   AF-A0A0Q4GK92-F1
#
_cell.length_a   1.000
_cell.length_b   1.000
_cell.length_c   1.000
_cell.angle_alpha   90.00
_cell.angle_beta   90.00
_cell.angle_gamma   90.00
#
_symmetry.space_group_name_H-M   'P 1'
#
loop_
_entity.id
_entity.type
_entity.pdbx_description
1 polymer ?
#
loop_
_entity_poly.entity_id
_entity_poly.type
_entity_poly.pdbx_seq_one_letter_code
_entity_poly.pdbx_strand_id
1 'polypeptide(L)'
;MESTLEITLALHLKGTEITYGKFALGNDRKTAIETFNLLKGAKEHTGGCIIQVVLAQTMADLPIPLDTIFCNMDQLKENVGIISREIFRIAQLEEKTIKPLQ
;
A
#
# COMPACT_ATOMS: atom_id res chain seq x y z
N MET A 1 21.96 4.69 -0.60
CA MET A 1 20.79 5.02 -1.41
C MET A 1 19.58 4.84 -0.54
N GLU A 2 18.77 5.88 -0.35
CA GLU A 2 17.52 5.77 0.39
C GLU A 2 16.53 5.01 -0.49
N SER A 3 16.09 3.84 -0.04
CA SER A 3 15.02 3.08 -0.67
C SER A 3 13.78 3.18 0.20
N THR A 4 12.64 3.51 -0.40
CA THR A 4 11.37 3.66 0.31
C THR A 4 10.39 2.62 -0.17
N LEU A 5 9.69 1.98 0.75
CA LEU A 5 8.63 1.03 0.47
C LEU A 5 7.28 1.75 0.57
N GLU A 6 6.44 1.50 -0.42
CA GLU A 6 5.22 2.28 -0.60
C GLU A 6 4.09 1.35 -1.06
N ILE A 7 2.88 1.62 -0.58
CA ILE A 7 1.65 1.04 -1.13
C ILE A 7 0.98 2.09 -2.01
N THR A 8 0.69 1.75 -3.25
CA THR A 8 -0.08 2.60 -4.17
C THR A 8 -1.47 2.04 -4.42
N LEU A 9 -2.42 2.95 -4.60
CA LEU A 9 -3.80 2.65 -5.00
C LEU A 9 -4.04 3.22 -6.39
N ALA A 10 -4.43 2.37 -7.32
CA ALA A 10 -4.72 2.74 -8.68
C ALA A 10 -6.09 2.21 -9.12
N LEU A 11 -6.83 3.02 -9.88
CA LEU A 11 -8.07 2.61 -10.51
C LEU A 11 -7.78 2.19 -11.96
N HIS A 12 -8.13 0.95 -12.30
CA HIS A 12 -8.07 0.43 -13.66
C HIS A 12 -9.39 0.69 -14.37
N LEU A 13 -9.35 1.60 -15.33
CA LEU A 13 -10.42 1.91 -16.28
C LEU A 13 -10.01 1.35 -17.65
N LYS A 14 -10.98 1.12 -18.55
CA LYS A 14 -10.69 0.56 -19.89
C LYS A 14 -9.64 1.43 -20.63
N GLY A 15 -8.41 0.94 -20.71
CA GLY A 15 -7.29 1.60 -21.37
C GLY A 15 -6.59 2.71 -20.56
N THR A 16 -6.89 2.88 -19.27
CA THR A 16 -6.24 3.91 -18.44
C THR A 16 -6.13 3.46 -16.99
N GLU A 17 -4.98 3.76 -16.39
CA GLU A 17 -4.74 3.61 -14.97
C GLU A 17 -4.65 4.99 -14.31
N ILE A 18 -5.35 5.17 -13.19
CA ILE A 18 -5.29 6.42 -12.42
C ILE A 18 -4.84 6.09 -11.00
N THR A 19 -3.60 6.42 -10.67
CA THR A 19 -3.13 6.40 -9.27
C THR A 19 -3.78 7.54 -8.50
N TYR A 20 -4.47 7.23 -7.41
CA TYR A 20 -5.17 8.22 -6.58
C TYR A 20 -4.77 8.17 -5.10
N GLY A 21 -3.93 7.20 -4.70
CA GLY A 21 -3.45 7.07 -3.33
C GLY A 21 -2.04 6.49 -3.28
N LYS A 22 -1.25 6.97 -2.33
CA LYS A 22 0.11 6.50 -2.07
C LYS A 22 0.41 6.61 -0.58
N PHE A 23 0.93 5.55 0.00
CA PHE A 23 1.26 5.44 1.41
C PHE A 23 2.71 5.03 1.58
N ALA A 24 3.49 5.79 2.34
CA ALA A 24 4.86 5.43 2.68
C ALA A 24 4.88 4.48 3.88
N LEU A 25 5.62 3.38 3.78
CA LEU A 25 5.82 2.39 4.85
C LEU A 25 7.20 2.47 5.51
N GLY A 26 8.11 3.29 4.99
CA GLY A 26 9.49 3.40 5.47
C GLY A 26 10.45 2.56 4.63
N ASN A 27 11.46 1.96 5.25
CA ASN A 27 12.55 1.24 4.55
C ASN A 27 12.70 -0.23 4.99
N ASP A 28 11.95 -0.69 5.99
CA ASP A 28 11.98 -2.10 6.42
C ASP A 28 11.14 -3.00 5.51
N ARG A 29 11.81 -3.76 4.65
CA ARG A 29 11.17 -4.64 3.66
C ARG A 29 10.31 -5.71 4.27
N LYS A 30 10.73 -6.29 5.40
CA LYS A 30 10.00 -7.36 6.07
C LYS A 30 8.65 -6.85 6.56
N THR A 31 8.66 -5.74 7.30
CA THR A 31 7.45 -5.10 7.83
C THR A 31 6.52 -4.63 6.71
N ALA A 32 7.06 -4.14 5.60
CA ALA A 32 6.24 -3.75 4.46
C ALA A 32 5.51 -4.94 3.80
N ILE A 33 6.20 -6.06 3.62
CA ILE A 33 5.60 -7.30 3.09
C ILE A 33 4.56 -7.85 4.08
N GLU A 34 4.87 -7.88 5.38
CA GLU A 34 3.93 -8.32 6.42
C GLU A 34 2.67 -7.44 6.43
N THR A 35 2.84 -6.12 6.34
CA THR A 35 1.72 -5.15 6.25
C THR A 35 0.86 -5.41 5.03
N PHE A 36 1.49 -5.62 3.86
CA PHE A 36 0.76 -5.88 2.62
C PHE A 36 -0.01 -7.22 2.65
N ASN A 37 0.56 -8.26 3.28
CA ASN A 37 -0.07 -9.56 3.41
C ASN A 37 -1.34 -9.55 4.29
N LEU A 38 -1.55 -8.50 5.09
CA LEU A 38 -2.79 -8.33 5.86
C LEU A 38 -3.95 -7.83 5.01
N LEU A 39 -3.66 -7.24 3.84
CA LEU A 39 -4.66 -6.62 2.98
C LEU A 39 -5.59 -7.65 2.33
N LYS A 40 -6.82 -7.23 2.10
CA LYS A 40 -7.89 -8.01 1.48
C LYS A 40 -7.92 -7.76 -0.02
N GLY A 41 -7.97 -8.84 -0.79
CA GLY A 41 -8.04 -8.79 -2.23
C GLY A 41 -7.66 -10.14 -2.83
N ALA A 42 -7.55 -10.17 -4.16
CA ALA A 42 -7.10 -11.33 -4.90
C ALA A 42 -5.92 -10.96 -5.79
N LYS A 43 -5.02 -11.92 -6.05
CA LYS A 43 -3.87 -11.72 -6.96
C LYS A 43 -4.28 -11.67 -8.44
N GLU A 44 -5.38 -12.34 -8.75
CA GLU A 44 -5.98 -12.36 -10.08
C GLU A 44 -7.37 -11.75 -10.00
N HIS A 45 -7.79 -11.15 -11.11
CA HIS A 45 -9.14 -10.63 -11.25
C HIS A 45 -9.70 -10.97 -12.62
N THR A 46 -11.01 -11.20 -12.67
CA THR A 46 -11.75 -11.44 -13.90
C THR A 46 -12.80 -10.34 -14.09
N GLY A 47 -12.44 -9.30 -14.86
CA GLY A 47 -13.35 -8.29 -15.42
C GLY A 47 -13.71 -7.08 -14.54
N GLY A 48 -14.12 -5.97 -15.19
CA GLY A 48 -14.70 -4.78 -14.54
C GLY A 48 -13.73 -3.62 -14.24
N CYS A 49 -14.26 -2.54 -13.64
CA CYS A 49 -13.49 -1.46 -13.03
C CYS A 49 -12.97 -1.94 -11.67
N ILE A 50 -11.65 -1.86 -11.44
CA ILE A 50 -11.01 -2.53 -10.30
C ILE A 50 -9.99 -1.61 -9.66
N ILE A 51 -9.91 -1.66 -8.33
CA ILE A 51 -8.88 -0.98 -7.57
C ILE A 51 -7.70 -1.94 -7.43
N GLN A 52 -6.59 -1.58 -8.07
CA GLN A 52 -5.30 -2.23 -7.89
C GLN A 52 -4.59 -1.63 -6.67
N VAL A 53 -3.98 -2.50 -5.88
CA VAL A 53 -3.13 -2.15 -4.75
C VAL A 53 -1.76 -2.77 -5.00
N VAL A 54 -0.71 -1.95 -5.06
CA VAL A 54 0.65 -2.41 -5.36
C VAL A 54 1.57 -2.07 -4.21
N LEU A 55 2.32 -3.05 -3.72
CA LEU A 55 3.50 -2.80 -2.89
C LEU A 55 4.68 -2.61 -3.82
N ALA A 56 5.38 -1.49 -3.71
CA ALA A 56 6.58 -1.22 -4.50
C ALA A 56 7.74 -0.78 -3.60
N GLN A 57 8.95 -1.07 -4.05
CA GLN A 57 10.17 -0.49 -3.51
C GLN A 57 10.71 0.53 -4.50
N THR A 58 10.81 1.79 -4.07
CA THR A 58 11.38 2.86 -4.87
C THR A 58 12.89 2.89 -4.66
N MET A 59 13.65 2.66 -5.73
CA MET A 59 15.11 2.76 -5.75
C MET A 59 15.53 3.67 -6.90
N ALA A 60 16.35 4.70 -6.63
CA ALA A 60 16.74 5.69 -7.63
C ALA A 60 15.53 6.25 -8.42
N ASP A 61 14.46 6.61 -7.71
CA ASP A 61 13.20 7.12 -8.25
C ASP A 61 12.42 6.16 -9.17
N LEU A 62 12.87 4.91 -9.29
CA LEU A 62 12.16 3.88 -10.05
C LEU A 62 11.36 2.98 -9.10
N PRO A 63 10.02 2.94 -9.20
CA PRO A 63 9.20 2.01 -8.44
C PRO A 63 9.37 0.60 -8.99
N ILE A 64 9.82 -0.32 -8.15
CA ILE A 64 9.93 -1.75 -8.45
C ILE A 64 8.78 -2.46 -7.73
N PRO A 65 7.75 -2.94 -8.45
CA PRO A 65 6.65 -3.69 -7.85
C PRO A 65 7.17 -4.95 -7.15
N LEU A 66 6.74 -5.17 -5.91
CA LEU A 66 7.05 -6.34 -5.09
C LEU A 66 5.87 -7.33 -5.04
N ASP A 67 4.64 -6.83 -4.90
CA ASP A 67 3.42 -7.64 -4.93
C ASP A 67 2.22 -6.78 -5.36
N THR A 68 1.15 -7.42 -5.78
CA THR A 68 -0.06 -6.77 -6.30
C THR A 68 -1.29 -7.57 -5.90
N ILE A 69 -2.31 -6.85 -5.45
CA ILE A 69 -3.66 -7.39 -5.26
C ILE A 69 -4.68 -6.46 -5.90
N PHE A 70 -5.85 -7.02 -6.14
CA PHE A 70 -7.02 -6.32 -6.64
C PHE A 70 -8.14 -6.41 -5.61
N CYS A 71 -8.81 -5.30 -5.35
CA CYS A 71 -9.85 -5.21 -4.34
C CYS A 71 -11.08 -4.45 -4.86
N ASN A 72 -12.23 -4.75 -4.25
CA ASN A 72 -13.46 -3.97 -4.43
C ASN A 72 -13.52 -2.80 -3.43
N MET A 73 -14.58 -1.99 -3.49
CA MET A 73 -14.71 -0.80 -2.63
C MET A 73 -14.78 -1.14 -1.13
N ASP A 74 -15.50 -2.19 -0.75
CA ASP A 74 -15.61 -2.58 0.67
C ASP A 74 -14.26 -3.04 1.23
N GLN A 75 -13.54 -3.85 0.45
CA GLN A 75 -12.17 -4.25 0.77
C GLN A 75 -11.22 -3.07 0.79
N LEU A 76 -11.37 -2.08 -0.10
CA LEU A 76 -10.56 -0.86 -0.08
C LEU A 76 -10.72 -0.11 1.24
N LYS A 77 -11.96 0.10 1.71
CA LYS A 77 -12.25 0.75 2.99
C LYS A 77 -11.55 0.02 4.15
N GLU A 78 -11.60 -1.30 4.17
CA GLU A 78 -10.89 -2.12 5.17
C GLU A 78 -9.36 -1.98 5.03
N ASN A 79 -8.85 -2.08 3.80
CA ASN A 79 -7.43 -2.00 3.49
C ASN A 79 -6.83 -0.67 3.92
N VAL A 80 -7.49 0.46 3.64
CA VAL A 80 -7.03 1.77 4.09
C VAL A 80 -6.95 1.82 5.62
N GLY A 81 -7.93 1.27 6.34
CA GLY A 81 -7.87 1.16 7.80
C GLY A 81 -6.71 0.29 8.30
N ILE A 82 -6.42 -0.84 7.63
CA ILE A 82 -5.26 -1.68 7.92
C ILE A 82 -3.97 -0.91 7.69
N ILE A 83 -3.80 -0.29 6.52
CA ILE A 83 -2.62 0.49 6.15
C ILE A 83 -2.37 1.61 7.16
N SER A 84 -3.38 2.40 7.50
CA SER A 84 -3.25 3.50 8.45
C SER A 84 -2.82 3.02 9.84
N ARG A 85 -3.39 1.91 10.33
CA ARG A 85 -3.01 1.32 11.62
C ARG A 85 -1.56 0.81 11.60
N GLU A 86 -1.14 0.13 10.54
CA GLU A 86 0.22 -0.39 10.46
C GLU A 86 1.24 0.74 10.31
N ILE A 87 0.95 1.79 9.54
CA ILE A 87 1.81 2.99 9.48
C ILE A 87 1.98 3.61 10.88
N PHE A 88 0.88 3.72 11.64
CA PHE A 88 0.94 4.21 13.01
C PHE A 88 1.83 3.31 13.88
N ARG A 89 1.65 1.99 13.80
CA ARG A 89 2.47 1.01 14.54
C ARG A 89 3.95 1.13 14.18
N ILE A 90 4.28 1.23 12.90
CA ILE A 90 5.66 1.36 12.39
C ILE A 90 6.30 2.62 12.97
N ALA A 91 5.66 3.77 12.85
CA ALA A 91 6.24 5.02 13.31
C ALA A 91 6.34 5.11 14.85
N GLN A 92 5.49 4.40 15.61
CA GLN A 92 5.68 4.23 17.06
C GLN A 92 6.90 3.36 17.38
N LEU A 93 7.11 2.25 16.66
CA LEU A 93 8.27 1.37 16.83
C LEU A 93 9.60 2.05 16.45
N GLU A 94 9.56 2.96 15.48
CA GLU A 94 10.72 3.75 15.05
C GLU A 94 10.99 4.97 15.96
N GLU A 95 10.27 5.12 17.08
CA GLU A 95 10.31 6.28 17.98
C GLU A 95 10.16 7.64 17.25
N LYS A 96 9.55 7.64 16.07
CA LYS A 96 9.25 8.84 15.29
C LYS A 96 8.04 9.54 15.90
N THR A 97 8.22 10.13 17.08
CA THR A 97 7.25 10.92 17.88
C THR A 97 5.83 11.00 17.30
N ILE A 98 5.00 9.96 17.46
CA ILE A 98 3.57 10.09 17.16
C ILE A 98 2.84 10.38 18.47
N LYS A 99 2.41 11.63 18.62
CA LYS A 99 1.45 12.04 19.65
C LYS A 99 0.03 11.91 19.09
N PRO A 100 -0.88 11.18 19.75
CA PRO A 100 -2.26 11.07 19.32
C PRO A 100 -2.99 12.42 19.44
N LEU A 101 -4.06 12.59 18.65
CA LEU A 101 -5.05 13.64 18.89
C LEU A 101 -5.71 13.35 20.25
N GLN A 102 -5.68 14.34 21.15
CA GLN A 102 -6.40 14.34 22.43
C GLN A 102 -7.90 14.49 22.21
#